data_AF-A0A365Y079-F1
#
_entry.id   AF-A0A365Y079-F1
#
_cell.length_a   1.000
_cell.length_b   1.000
_cell.length_c   1.000
_cell.angle_alpha   90.00
_cell.angle_beta   90.00
_cell.angle_gamma   90.00
#
_symmetry.space_group_name_H-M   'P 1'
#
loop_
_entity.id
_entity.type
_entity.pdbx_description
1 polymer ?
#
loop_
_entity_poly.entity_id
_entity_poly.type
_entity_poly.pdbx_seq_one_letter_code
_entity_poly.pdbx_strand_id
1 'polypeptide(L)'
;MHDIKVQSPFTRYPVAHANCNSEKAIALYQEIDWEDLYKQIEASGSSPENPFYFFEIDRQNNLGEKETLCISGCLWGRVGIGYMRPKMERKGFFKKKDVLNPRFSTQMDGMDTPFAFSCLQAFVKGDVGYLEQNLYNKEEDAEQ
;
A
#
# COMPACT_ATOMS: atom_id res chain seq x y z
N MET A 1 -5.00 -6.46 14.26
CA MET A 1 -4.89 -5.02 14.58
C MET A 1 -3.99 -4.39 13.54
N HIS A 2 -4.28 -3.14 13.19
CA HIS A 2 -3.60 -2.41 12.13
C HIS A 2 -3.14 -1.05 12.65
N ASP A 3 -1.94 -0.63 12.26
CA ASP A 3 -1.49 0.74 12.46
C ASP A 3 -1.56 1.47 11.12
N ILE A 4 -2.24 2.60 11.09
CA ILE A 4 -2.55 3.33 9.86
C ILE A 4 -1.93 4.73 9.94
N LYS A 5 -1.36 5.19 8.83
CA LYS A 5 -0.95 6.58 8.66
C LYS A 5 -1.61 7.15 7.41
N VAL A 6 -2.19 8.33 7.57
CA VAL A 6 -2.80 9.08 6.46
C VAL A 6 -2.09 10.43 6.35
N GLN A 7 -1.60 10.75 5.16
CA GLN A 7 -0.92 12.01 4.88
C GLN A 7 -1.68 12.72 3.78
N SER A 8 -2.11 13.95 4.07
CA SER A 8 -2.71 14.85 3.08
C SER A 8 -1.67 15.83 2.52
N PRO A 9 -1.77 16.25 1.25
CA PRO A 9 -0.97 17.32 0.66
C PRO A 9 -1.03 18.64 1.44
N PHE A 10 -2.08 18.86 2.25
CA PHE A 10 -2.29 20.08 3.04
C PHE A 10 -1.86 19.97 4.50
N THR A 11 -1.21 18.87 4.87
CA THR A 11 -0.74 18.64 6.23
C THR A 11 0.75 18.36 6.22
N ARG A 12 1.49 18.91 7.17
CA ARG A 12 2.94 18.70 7.27
C ARG A 12 3.34 17.29 7.70
N TYR A 13 2.52 16.65 8.53
CA TYR A 13 2.83 15.36 9.15
C TYR A 13 1.68 14.37 8.97
N PRO A 14 1.97 13.05 8.86
CA PRO A 14 0.91 12.05 8.76
C PRO A 14 0.11 11.97 10.06
N VAL A 15 -1.20 11.82 9.92
CA VAL A 15 -2.10 11.49 11.02
C VAL A 15 -2.02 9.98 11.27
N ALA A 16 -1.69 9.58 12.50
CA ALA A 16 -1.53 8.19 12.88
C ALA A 16 -2.78 7.66 13.62
N HIS A 17 -3.24 6.48 13.23
CA HIS A 17 -4.33 5.73 13.86
C HIS A 17 -3.82 4.35 14.27
N ALA A 18 -3.50 4.17 15.55
CA ALA A 18 -2.95 2.92 16.07
C ALA A 18 -4.05 1.90 16.40
N ASN A 19 -3.70 0.61 16.35
CA ASN A 19 -4.55 -0.49 16.84
C ASN A 19 -5.98 -0.52 16.27
N CYS A 20 -6.13 -0.17 14.99
CA CYS A 20 -7.40 -0.21 14.29
C CYS A 20 -7.82 -1.65 13.95
N ASN A 21 -9.12 -1.92 14.02
CA ASN A 21 -9.69 -3.14 13.44
C ASN A 21 -9.89 -2.97 11.92
N SER A 22 -10.26 -4.06 11.24
CA SER A 22 -10.42 -4.05 9.78
C SER A 22 -11.54 -3.12 9.31
N GLU A 23 -12.62 -3.00 10.07
CA GLU A 23 -13.74 -2.09 9.76
C GLU A 23 -13.29 -0.62 9.79
N LYS A 24 -12.55 -0.23 10.84
CA LYS A 24 -12.03 1.14 10.95
C LYS A 24 -10.99 1.42 9.87
N ALA A 25 -10.18 0.44 9.50
CA ALA A 25 -9.22 0.58 8.40
C ALA A 25 -9.92 0.86 7.06
N ILE A 26 -10.97 0.10 6.76
CA ILE A 26 -11.80 0.29 5.56
C ILE A 26 -12.48 1.66 5.58
N ALA A 27 -13.06 2.06 6.72
CA ALA A 27 -13.72 3.35 6.86
C ALA A 27 -12.75 4.52 6.61
N LEU A 28 -11.57 4.49 7.24
CA LEU A 28 -10.54 5.53 7.04
C LEU A 28 -10.08 5.63 5.58
N TYR A 29 -9.98 4.51 4.87
CA TYR A 29 -9.64 4.53 3.44
C TYR A 29 -10.74 5.16 2.58
N GLN A 30 -12.01 4.89 2.92
CA GLN A 30 -13.18 5.40 2.19
C GLN A 30 -13.47 6.88 2.46
N GLU A 31 -12.98 7.42 3.58
CA GLU A 31 -13.02 8.86 3.88
C GLU A 31 -12.14 9.69 2.91
N ILE A 32 -11.24 9.03 2.17
CA ILE A 32 -10.34 9.68 1.23
C ILE A 32 -11.02 9.81 -0.13
N ASP A 33 -11.17 11.04 -0.59
CA ASP A 33 -11.66 11.34 -1.94
C ASP A 33 -10.53 11.22 -2.98
N TRP A 34 -10.20 9.98 -3.34
CA TRP A 34 -9.10 9.65 -4.23
C TRP A 34 -9.22 10.29 -5.63
N GLU A 35 -10.44 10.48 -6.13
CA GLU A 35 -10.69 11.01 -7.47
C GLU A 35 -10.44 12.53 -7.52
N ASP A 36 -10.86 13.26 -6.48
CA ASP A 36 -10.74 14.71 -6.44
C ASP A 36 -9.47 15.20 -5.74
N LEU A 37 -8.58 14.29 -5.31
CA LEU A 37 -7.33 14.63 -4.62
C LEU A 37 -6.54 15.76 -5.29
N TYR A 38 -6.33 15.67 -6.60
CA TYR A 38 -5.60 16.68 -7.36
C TYR A 38 -6.42 17.93 -7.65
N LYS A 39 -7.75 17.79 -7.82
CA LYS A 39 -8.64 18.95 -7.97
C LYS A 39 -8.64 19.80 -6.71
N GLN A 40 -8.54 19.19 -5.53
CA GLN A 40 -8.43 19.91 -4.26
C GLN A 40 -7.13 20.71 -4.21
N ILE A 41 -6.00 20.14 -4.65
CA ILE A 41 -4.71 20.84 -4.72
C ILE A 41 -4.81 22.04 -5.67
N GLU A 42 -5.32 21.84 -6.89
CA GLU A 42 -5.49 22.90 -7.89
C GLU A 42 -6.46 24.00 -7.40
N ALA A 43 -7.60 23.63 -6.82
CA ALA A 43 -8.62 24.58 -6.36
C ALA A 43 -8.18 25.40 -5.14
N SER A 44 -7.31 24.85 -4.28
CA SER A 44 -6.84 25.56 -3.08
C SER A 44 -5.98 26.79 -3.41
N GLY A 45 -5.40 26.86 -4.62
CA GLY A 45 -4.42 27.87 -5.02
C GLY A 45 -3.16 27.92 -4.14
N SER A 46 -3.03 26.98 -3.19
CA SER A 46 -1.99 26.94 -2.18
C SER A 46 -0.94 25.93 -2.60
N SER A 47 0.33 26.24 -2.38
CA SER A 47 1.39 25.24 -2.55
C SER A 47 1.17 24.11 -1.56
N PRO A 48 1.09 22.85 -2.01
CA PRO A 48 0.91 21.73 -1.09
C PRO A 48 2.12 21.65 -0.14
N GLU A 49 1.85 21.37 1.14
CA GLU A 49 2.89 21.12 2.14
C GLU A 49 3.60 19.78 1.89
N ASN A 50 2.94 18.86 1.18
CA ASN A 50 3.49 17.57 0.77
C ASN A 50 3.12 17.24 -0.68
N PRO A 51 4.07 16.75 -1.50
CA PRO A 51 3.79 16.38 -2.89
C PRO A 51 2.81 15.21 -3.08
N PHE A 52 2.51 14.43 -2.03
CA PHE A 52 1.71 13.21 -2.15
C PHE A 52 0.62 13.10 -1.07
N TYR A 53 -0.48 12.46 -1.45
CA TYR A 53 -1.43 11.88 -0.51
C TYR A 53 -1.14 10.39 -0.38
N PHE A 54 -1.03 9.87 0.84
CA PHE A 54 -0.91 8.42 1.05
C PHE A 54 -1.75 7.90 2.20
N PHE A 55 -2.12 6.64 2.06
CA PHE A 55 -2.72 5.77 3.08
C PHE A 55 -1.77 4.56 3.26
N GLU A 56 -1.08 4.51 4.40
CA GLU A 56 -0.19 3.41 4.77
C GLU A 56 -0.85 2.59 5.87
N ILE A 57 -0.94 1.29 5.69
CA ILE A 57 -1.48 0.36 6.68
C ILE A 57 -0.48 -0.76 6.97
N ASP A 58 -0.21 -0.95 8.25
CA ASP A 58 0.71 -1.93 8.78
C ASP A 58 -0.03 -3.03 9.55
N ARG A 59 0.48 -4.26 9.50
CA ARG A 59 0.10 -5.35 10.41
C ARG A 59 1.27 -6.30 10.66
N GLN A 60 1.10 -7.21 11.61
CA GLN A 60 2.00 -8.37 11.73
C GLN A 60 1.49 -9.52 10.88
N ASN A 61 2.39 -10.14 10.14
CA ASN A 61 2.12 -11.33 9.36
C ASN A 61 2.19 -12.59 10.26
N ASN A 62 1.97 -13.77 9.67
CA ASN A 62 1.97 -15.04 10.40
C ASN A 62 3.35 -15.45 10.96
N LEU A 63 4.43 -14.75 10.59
CA LEU A 63 5.78 -14.93 11.15
C LEU A 63 6.04 -13.98 12.33
N GLY A 64 5.08 -13.12 12.69
CA GLY A 64 5.29 -12.02 13.64
C GLY A 64 6.02 -10.82 13.05
N GLU A 65 6.31 -10.85 11.75
CA GLU A 65 7.05 -9.82 11.04
C GLU A 65 6.10 -8.74 10.52
N LYS A 66 6.60 -7.50 10.42
CA LYS A 66 5.83 -6.38 9.89
C LYS A 66 5.58 -6.55 8.40
N GLU A 67 4.34 -6.36 7.96
CA GLU A 67 3.98 -6.17 6.56
C GLU A 67 3.19 -4.88 6.39
N THR A 68 3.32 -4.27 5.22
CA THR A 68 2.84 -2.92 4.92
C THR A 68 2.18 -2.90 3.56
N LEU A 69 1.00 -2.26 3.46
CA LEU A 69 0.39 -1.84 2.21
C LEU A 69 0.35 -0.30 2.20
N CYS A 70 0.82 0.31 1.13
CA CYS A 70 0.76 1.75 0.90
C CYS A 70 -0.04 2.02 -0.36
N ILE A 71 -1.04 2.91 -0.27
CA ILE A 71 -1.82 3.41 -1.40
C ILE A 71 -1.59 4.91 -1.48
N SER A 72 -1.08 5.38 -2.61
CA SER A 72 -0.75 6.79 -2.83
C SER A 72 -1.52 7.37 -4.01
N GLY A 73 -1.97 8.62 -3.90
CA GLY A 73 -2.64 9.31 -5.00
C GLY A 73 -1.69 9.56 -6.18
N CYS A 74 -2.20 9.37 -7.39
CA CYS A 74 -1.56 9.74 -8.66
C CYS A 74 -2.48 10.64 -9.48
N LEU A 75 -1.93 11.32 -10.49
CA LEU A 75 -2.70 12.20 -11.38
C LEU A 75 -3.94 11.48 -11.97
N TRP A 76 -4.98 12.26 -12.24
CA TRP A 76 -6.23 11.81 -12.88
C TRP A 76 -7.02 10.75 -12.10
N GLY A 77 -7.06 10.86 -10.77
CA GLY A 77 -7.83 9.96 -9.90
C GLY A 77 -7.32 8.51 -9.89
N ARG A 78 -6.07 8.31 -10.31
CA ARG A 78 -5.37 7.02 -10.24
C ARG A 78 -4.61 6.91 -8.94
N VAL A 79 -4.17 5.70 -8.62
CA VAL A 79 -3.39 5.44 -7.40
C VAL A 79 -2.21 4.51 -7.68
N GLY A 80 -1.14 4.70 -6.90
CA GLY A 80 -0.05 3.75 -6.74
C GLY A 80 -0.31 2.85 -5.55
N ILE A 81 0.06 1.58 -5.67
CA ILE A 81 -0.15 0.56 -4.65
C ILE A 81 1.17 -0.17 -4.44
N GLY A 82 1.76 -0.05 -3.26
CA GLY A 82 2.96 -0.76 -2.84
C GLY A 82 2.64 -1.75 -1.72
N TYR A 83 3.17 -2.96 -1.82
CA TYR A 83 3.08 -3.99 -0.78
C TYR A 83 4.47 -4.49 -0.39
N MET A 84 4.74 -4.57 0.90
CA MET A 84 6.02 -5.04 1.43
C MET A 84 5.83 -6.01 2.58
N ARG A 85 6.62 -7.09 2.60
CA ARG A 85 6.63 -8.06 3.70
C ARG A 85 7.96 -8.82 3.76
N PRO A 86 8.32 -9.36 4.93
CA PRO A 86 9.21 -10.50 4.99
C PRO A 86 8.50 -11.78 4.51
N LYS A 87 9.21 -12.62 3.76
CA LYS A 87 8.70 -13.88 3.19
C LYS A 87 9.76 -14.97 3.19
N MET A 88 9.37 -16.20 3.52
CA MET A 88 10.23 -17.37 3.34
C MET A 88 10.25 -17.79 1.87
N GLU A 89 11.45 -17.91 1.29
CA GLU A 89 11.68 -18.32 -0.08
C GLU A 89 12.49 -19.62 -0.13
N ARG A 90 12.18 -20.49 -1.09
CA ARG A 90 12.99 -21.68 -1.37
C ARG A 90 14.09 -21.32 -2.36
N LYS A 91 15.34 -21.33 -1.90
CA LYS A 91 16.52 -21.09 -2.75
C LYS A 91 17.39 -22.34 -2.88
N GLY A 92 18.08 -22.46 -4.02
CA GLY A 92 19.07 -23.51 -4.30
C GLY A 92 18.69 -24.45 -5.45
N PHE A 93 19.67 -24.77 -6.30
CA PHE A 93 19.49 -25.58 -7.51
C PHE A 93 19.51 -27.10 -7.23
N PHE A 94 20.40 -27.56 -6.34
CA PHE A 94 20.55 -28.99 -5.99
C PHE A 94 19.99 -29.38 -4.62
N LYS A 95 19.97 -28.47 -3.65
CA LYS A 95 19.32 -28.64 -2.35
C LYS A 95 18.55 -27.36 -2.02
N LYS A 96 17.22 -27.46 -2.02
CA LYS A 96 16.34 -26.35 -1.66
C LYS A 96 16.44 -26.11 -0.15
N LYS A 97 16.67 -24.87 0.24
CA LYS A 97 16.63 -24.41 1.64
C LYS A 97 15.64 -23.26 1.74
N ASP A 98 14.92 -23.21 2.86
CA ASP A 98 14.06 -22.09 3.18
C ASP A 98 14.92 -20.94 3.73
N VAL A 99 14.84 -19.77 3.10
CA VAL A 99 15.59 -18.56 3.44
C VAL A 99 14.59 -17.42 3.63
N LEU A 100 14.73 -16.65 4.71
CA LEU A 100 13.92 -15.45 4.90
C LEU A 100 14.41 -14.34 3.97
N ASN A 101 13.55 -13.87 3.07
CA ASN A 101 13.71 -12.61 2.37
C ASN A 101 13.08 -11.51 3.23
N PRO A 102 13.89 -10.60 3.82
CA PRO A 102 13.37 -9.56 4.72
C PRO A 102 12.71 -8.39 3.99
N ARG A 103 12.82 -8.30 2.65
CA ARG A 103 12.45 -7.13 1.86
C ARG A 103 11.70 -7.49 0.59
N PHE A 104 10.84 -8.52 0.64
CA PHE A 104 9.96 -8.77 -0.50
C PHE A 104 9.03 -7.57 -0.68
N SER A 105 8.97 -7.04 -1.89
CA SER A 105 8.16 -5.88 -2.24
C SER A 105 7.56 -6.04 -3.63
N THR A 106 6.32 -5.59 -3.80
CA THR A 106 5.68 -5.45 -5.10
C THR A 106 5.00 -4.09 -5.20
N GLN A 107 4.90 -3.54 -6.40
CA GLN A 107 4.29 -2.23 -6.62
C GLN A 107 3.62 -2.16 -7.98
N MET A 108 2.52 -1.41 -8.05
CA MET A 108 1.88 -1.01 -9.30
C MET A 108 1.42 0.44 -9.23
N ASP A 109 1.69 1.21 -10.29
CA ASP A 109 1.28 2.61 -10.40
C ASP A 109 0.20 2.81 -11.46
N GLY A 110 -0.62 3.85 -11.29
CA GLY A 110 -1.65 4.22 -12.27
C GLY A 110 -2.90 3.32 -12.23
N MET A 111 -3.18 2.68 -11.09
CA MET A 111 -4.34 1.81 -10.90
C MET A 111 -5.61 2.61 -10.61
N ASP A 112 -6.77 2.00 -10.82
CA ASP A 112 -8.05 2.58 -10.39
C ASP A 112 -8.31 2.34 -8.89
N THR A 113 -9.23 3.14 -8.33
CA THR A 113 -9.59 3.10 -6.91
C THR A 113 -10.30 1.79 -6.52
N PRO A 114 -11.14 1.13 -7.36
CA PRO A 114 -11.70 -0.18 -7.01
C PRO A 114 -10.65 -1.30 -6.88
N PHE A 115 -9.62 -1.30 -7.73
CA PHE A 115 -8.52 -2.26 -7.59
C PHE A 115 -7.73 -2.03 -6.30
N ALA A 116 -7.40 -0.77 -5.99
CA ALA A 116 -6.74 -0.42 -4.73
C ALA A 116 -7.56 -0.83 -3.49
N PHE A 117 -8.88 -0.65 -3.54
CA PHE A 117 -9.76 -1.12 -2.49
C PHE A 117 -9.76 -2.64 -2.35
N SER A 118 -9.69 -3.38 -3.47
CA SER A 118 -9.57 -4.84 -3.46
C SER A 118 -8.25 -5.29 -2.82
N CYS A 119 -7.14 -4.59 -3.09
CA CYS A 119 -5.85 -4.82 -2.41
C CYS A 119 -5.95 -4.55 -0.90
N LEU A 120 -6.60 -3.46 -0.47
CA LEU A 120 -6.84 -3.19 0.94
C LEU A 120 -7.64 -4.32 1.61
N GLN A 121 -8.72 -4.77 0.96
CA GLN A 121 -9.53 -5.87 1.46
C GLN A 121 -8.74 -7.18 1.60
N ALA A 122 -7.89 -7.50 0.62
CA ALA A 122 -6.99 -8.64 0.69
C ALA A 122 -6.00 -8.51 1.85
N PHE A 123 -5.41 -7.32 2.02
CA PHE A 123 -4.46 -7.05 3.10
C PHE A 123 -5.08 -7.21 4.49
N VAL A 124 -6.25 -6.62 4.75
CA VAL A 124 -6.90 -6.72 6.07
C VAL A 124 -7.36 -8.14 6.40
N LYS A 125 -7.68 -8.96 5.38
CA LYS A 125 -8.00 -10.39 5.52
C LYS A 125 -6.76 -11.28 5.63
N GLY A 126 -5.60 -10.74 5.27
CA GLY A 126 -4.36 -11.48 5.15
C GLY A 126 -4.26 -12.44 3.99
N ASP A 127 -4.98 -12.15 2.91
CA ASP A 127 -4.88 -12.85 1.64
C ASP A 127 -3.63 -12.38 0.88
N VAL A 128 -2.49 -12.89 1.30
CA VAL A 128 -1.21 -12.53 0.68
C VAL A 128 -1.07 -13.13 -0.72
N GLY A 129 -1.75 -14.25 -1.00
CA GLY A 129 -1.77 -14.85 -2.32
C GLY A 129 -2.35 -13.90 -3.36
N TYR A 130 -3.46 -13.24 -3.01
CA TYR A 130 -4.05 -12.20 -3.86
C TYR A 130 -3.08 -11.04 -4.12
N LEU A 131 -2.46 -10.50 -3.06
CA LEU A 131 -1.54 -9.36 -3.18
C LEU A 131 -0.33 -9.69 -4.06
N GLU A 132 0.34 -10.81 -3.83
CA GLU A 132 1.55 -11.20 -4.56
C GLU A 132 1.27 -11.58 -6.02
N GLN A 133 0.06 -12.08 -6.34
CA GLN A 133 -0.32 -12.44 -7.71
C GLN A 133 -0.80 -11.24 -8.53
N ASN A 134 -1.47 -10.28 -7.88
CA ASN A 134 -2.09 -9.15 -8.59
C ASN A 134 -1.21 -7.90 -8.57
N LEU A 135 -0.39 -7.69 -7.55
CA LEU A 135 0.64 -6.64 -7.53
C LEU A 135 1.95 -7.28 -8.01
N TYR A 136 2.25 -7.15 -9.29
CA TYR A 136 3.53 -7.59 -9.86
C TYR A 136 4.41 -6.38 -10.15
N ASN A 137 5.70 -6.53 -9.89
CA ASN A 137 6.68 -5.48 -10.13
C ASN A 137 6.92 -5.35 -11.64
N LYS A 138 6.31 -4.34 -12.29
CA LYS A 138 6.45 -4.13 -13.75
C LYS A 138 7.89 -3.81 -14.19
N GLU A 139 8.76 -3.36 -13.28
CA GLU A 139 10.11 -2.93 -13.64
C GLU A 139 11.11 -4.08 -13.82
N GLU A 140 10.88 -5.27 -13.24
CA GLU A 140 11.82 -6.40 -13.39
C GLU A 140 11.68 -7.17 -14.72
N ASP A 141 10.55 -7.05 -15.41
CA ASP A 141 10.31 -7.72 -16.71
C ASP A 141 10.74 -6.86 -17.91
N ALA A 142 11.11 -5.59 -17.70
CA ALA A 142 11.59 -4.71 -18.77
C ALA A 142 13.08 -4.91 -19.11
N GLU A 143 13.80 -5.73 -18.34
CA GLU A 143 15.24 -6.00 -18.50
C GLU A 143 15.59 -7.46 -18.86
N GLN A 144 14.64 -8.26 -19.36
CA GLN A 144 14.93 -9.60 -19.92
C GLN A 144 14.76 -9.69 -21.44
#